data_AF-A0A817J528-F1
#
_entry.id   AF-A0A817J528-F1
#
_cell.length_a   1.000
_cell.length_b   1.000
_cell.length_c   1.000
_cell.angle_alpha   90.00
_cell.angle_beta   90.00
_cell.angle_gamma   90.00
#
_symmetry.space_group_name_H-M   'P 1'
#
loop_
_entity.id
_entity.type
_entity.pdbx_description
1 polymer ?
#
loop_
_entity_poly.entity_id
_entity_poly.type
_entity_poly.pdbx_seq_one_letter_code
_entity_poly.pdbx_strand_id
1 'polypeptide(L)'
;MLKNISNNDIFTSMRYDDYANIQYLYSIVVFANYPIQKLNYRIIRKNAAKRTISEVLFNGSDKEETLKLYENFIQAWYKLNFKEVRLGSQTITFEHKYSLEDFAKRTEVSKLLLNSSGDNNSLLLIACLKTITELKNDIVRYFHEIMNFN
;
A
#
# COMPACT_ATOMS: atom_id res chain seq x y z
N MET A 1 41.44 9.97 -14.38
CA MET A 1 40.46 11.07 -14.24
C MET A 1 39.07 10.45 -14.15
N LEU A 2 38.62 10.14 -12.92
CA LEU A 2 37.24 9.70 -12.69
C LEU A 2 36.36 10.94 -12.83
N LYS A 3 35.47 10.95 -13.83
CA LYS A 3 34.47 12.01 -14.00
C LYS A 3 33.66 12.10 -12.71
N ASN A 4 33.54 13.32 -12.18
CA ASN A 4 32.55 13.68 -11.16
C ASN A 4 31.18 13.21 -11.66
N ILE A 5 30.74 12.04 -11.19
CA ILE A 5 29.34 11.65 -11.23
C ILE A 5 28.67 12.67 -10.31
N SER A 6 27.84 13.54 -10.88
CA SER A 6 27.15 14.55 -10.09
C SER A 6 26.28 13.82 -9.05
N ASN A 7 26.15 14.36 -7.84
CA ASN A 7 25.26 13.77 -6.82
C ASN A 7 23.82 13.59 -7.34
N ASN A 8 23.44 14.31 -8.41
CA ASN A 8 22.15 14.19 -9.10
C ASN A 8 22.00 12.87 -9.88
N ASP A 9 23.07 12.30 -10.44
CA ASP A 9 23.01 11.02 -11.17
C ASP A 9 22.91 9.81 -10.23
N ILE A 10 23.29 9.99 -8.96
CA ILE A 10 23.28 8.96 -7.92
C ILE A 10 21.89 8.83 -7.27
N PHE A 11 21.19 9.96 -7.09
CA PHE A 11 19.87 9.99 -6.43
C PHE A 11 18.80 9.17 -7.17
N THR A 12 18.76 9.26 -8.50
CA THR A 12 17.75 8.59 -9.33
C THR A 12 18.11 7.17 -9.73
N SER A 13 19.39 6.87 -9.93
CA SER A 13 19.82 5.57 -10.45
C SER A 13 19.84 4.45 -9.40
N MET A 14 20.14 4.75 -8.13
CA MET A 14 20.26 3.72 -7.07
C MET A 14 18.93 3.26 -6.46
N ARG A 15 17.83 4.01 -6.68
CA ARG A 15 16.51 3.73 -6.09
C ARG A 15 15.36 3.70 -7.09
N TYR A 16 15.66 3.60 -8.39
CA TYR A 16 14.65 3.58 -9.45
C TYR A 16 13.56 2.52 -9.18
N ASP A 17 13.97 1.31 -8.81
CA ASP A 17 13.03 0.21 -8.53
C ASP A 17 12.13 0.50 -7.33
N ASP A 18 12.65 1.18 -6.30
CA ASP A 18 11.85 1.62 -5.15
C ASP A 18 10.83 2.69 -5.59
N TYR A 19 11.29 3.70 -6.34
CA TYR A 19 10.44 4.79 -6.83
C TYR A 19 9.37 4.33 -7.81
N ALA A 20 9.60 3.25 -8.55
CA ALA A 20 8.61 2.63 -9.42
C ALA A 20 7.35 2.20 -8.64
N ASN A 21 7.45 1.93 -7.34
CA ASN A 21 6.29 1.58 -6.51
C ASN A 21 5.32 2.75 -6.29
N ILE A 22 5.75 4.00 -6.47
CA ILE A 22 4.90 5.20 -6.26
C ILE A 22 3.66 5.16 -7.15
N GLN A 23 3.78 4.63 -8.38
CA GLN A 23 2.67 4.55 -9.33
C GLN A 23 1.47 3.75 -8.80
N TYR A 24 1.70 2.84 -7.84
CA TYR A 24 0.68 1.95 -7.27
C TYR A 24 -0.07 2.58 -6.10
N LEU A 25 0.39 3.72 -5.58
CA LEU A 25 -0.16 4.36 -4.38
C LEU A 25 -1.66 4.65 -4.53
N TYR A 26 -2.07 5.20 -5.66
CA TYR A 26 -3.45 5.63 -5.88
C TYR A 26 -4.43 4.46 -5.74
N SER A 27 -4.19 3.37 -6.46
CA SER A 27 -5.06 2.18 -6.42
C SER A 27 -5.13 1.57 -5.02
N ILE A 28 -4.01 1.55 -4.29
CA ILE A 28 -3.96 1.03 -2.92
C ILE A 28 -4.76 1.92 -1.96
N VAL A 29 -4.59 3.24 -2.03
CA VAL A 29 -5.29 4.18 -1.16
C VAL A 29 -6.79 4.19 -1.42
N VAL A 30 -7.21 4.22 -2.70
CA VAL A 30 -8.63 4.23 -3.06
C VAL A 30 -9.31 2.99 -2.52
N PHE A 31 -8.74 1.80 -2.77
CA PHE A 31 -9.35 0.57 -2.27
C PHE A 31 -9.23 0.44 -0.76
N ALA A 32 -8.15 0.85 -0.09
CA ALA A 32 -8.07 0.76 1.38
C ALA A 32 -9.13 1.64 2.08
N ASN A 33 -9.48 2.79 1.49
CA ASN A 33 -10.54 3.66 2.01
C ASN A 33 -11.95 3.10 1.77
N TYR A 34 -12.14 2.31 0.72
CA TYR A 34 -13.47 1.79 0.35
C TYR A 34 -14.10 0.88 1.43
N PRO A 35 -13.44 -0.16 1.97
CA PRO A 35 -13.93 -0.95 3.09
C PRO A 35 -14.21 -0.10 4.32
N ILE A 36 -13.42 0.93 4.58
CA ILE A 36 -13.65 1.85 5.71
C ILE A 36 -14.99 2.56 5.53
N GLN A 37 -15.24 3.13 4.35
CA GLN A 37 -16.52 3.80 4.05
C GLN A 37 -17.70 2.82 4.07
N LYS A 38 -17.54 1.65 3.46
CA LYS A 38 -18.60 0.63 3.36
C LYS A 38 -18.95 -0.02 4.70
N LEU A 39 -17.94 -0.25 5.55
CA LEU A 39 -18.06 -1.05 6.77
C LEU A 39 -18.06 -0.24 8.05
N ASN A 40 -17.76 1.07 8.00
CA ASN A 40 -17.58 2.01 9.11
C ASN A 40 -18.23 1.58 10.44
N TYR A 41 -19.56 1.47 10.46
CA TYR A 41 -20.37 1.07 11.63
C TYR A 41 -21.03 -0.31 11.52
N ARG A 42 -20.87 -1.02 10.40
CA ARG A 42 -21.64 -2.23 10.06
C ARG A 42 -20.97 -3.54 10.47
N ILE A 43 -19.66 -3.54 10.70
CA ILE A 43 -18.94 -4.72 11.19
C ILE A 43 -18.29 -4.41 12.54
N ILE A 44 -18.72 -5.15 13.57
CA ILE A 44 -18.02 -5.22 14.85
C ILE A 44 -16.64 -5.83 14.59
N ARG A 45 -15.57 -5.19 15.08
CA ARG A 45 -14.15 -5.54 14.85
C ARG A 45 -13.81 -7.04 14.98
N LYS A 46 -14.35 -7.72 16.00
CA LYS A 46 -14.15 -9.17 16.20
C LYS A 46 -14.65 -10.01 15.02
N ASN A 47 -15.62 -9.50 14.27
CA ASN A 47 -16.16 -10.13 13.07
C ASN A 47 -15.31 -9.80 11.83
N ALA A 48 -14.68 -8.62 11.76
CA ALA A 48 -13.74 -8.27 10.68
C ALA A 48 -12.50 -9.17 10.66
N ALA A 49 -12.01 -9.57 11.83
CA ALA A 49 -10.87 -10.48 11.94
C ALA A 49 -11.22 -11.95 11.69
N LYS A 50 -12.51 -12.29 11.55
CA LYS A 50 -12.99 -13.67 11.34
C LYS A 50 -13.57 -13.89 9.94
N ARG A 51 -13.72 -12.82 9.15
CA ARG A 51 -14.33 -12.86 7.84
C ARG A 51 -13.38 -12.38 6.77
N THR A 52 -13.47 -13.00 5.61
CA THR A 52 -12.58 -12.72 4.49
C THR A 52 -13.07 -11.52 3.69
N ILE A 53 -12.18 -10.93 2.89
CA ILE A 53 -12.53 -9.84 1.97
C ILE A 53 -13.69 -10.29 1.06
N SER A 54 -13.63 -11.50 0.50
CA SER A 54 -14.68 -11.99 -0.41
C SER A 54 -16.04 -12.15 0.26
N GLU A 55 -16.06 -12.63 1.51
CA GLU A 55 -17.31 -12.81 2.26
C GLU A 55 -18.01 -11.49 2.57
N VAL A 56 -17.22 -10.43 2.77
CA VAL A 56 -17.69 -9.16 3.30
C VAL A 56 -18.00 -8.16 2.19
N LEU A 57 -17.13 -8.06 1.18
CA LEU A 57 -17.18 -6.96 0.22
C LEU A 57 -17.97 -7.31 -1.06
N PHE A 58 -18.00 -8.58 -1.49
CA PHE A 58 -18.49 -8.95 -2.83
C PHE A 58 -19.97 -9.39 -2.89
N ASN A 59 -20.71 -9.23 -1.78
CA ASN A 59 -22.11 -9.66 -1.67
C ASN A 59 -23.12 -8.49 -1.56
N GLY A 60 -22.70 -7.27 -1.89
CA GLY A 60 -23.52 -6.04 -1.80
C GLY A 60 -24.16 -5.60 -3.12
N SER A 61 -25.05 -4.61 -3.05
CA SER A 61 -25.68 -3.96 -4.22
C SER A 61 -24.69 -3.22 -5.12
N ASP A 62 -23.52 -2.88 -4.58
CA ASP A 62 -22.39 -2.19 -5.20
C ASP A 62 -21.28 -3.18 -5.63
N LYS A 63 -21.64 -4.43 -5.90
CA LYS A 63 -20.69 -5.51 -6.24
C LYS A 63 -19.78 -5.16 -7.41
N GLU A 64 -20.34 -4.59 -8.48
CA GLU A 64 -19.57 -4.26 -9.69
C GLU A 64 -18.49 -3.20 -9.42
N GLU A 65 -18.85 -2.12 -8.74
CA GLU A 65 -17.91 -1.09 -8.31
C GLU A 65 -16.85 -1.67 -7.36
N THR A 66 -17.28 -2.50 -6.41
CA THR A 66 -16.37 -3.16 -5.46
C THR A 66 -15.34 -4.01 -6.19
N LEU A 67 -15.76 -4.81 -7.17
CA LEU A 67 -14.89 -5.69 -7.94
C LEU A 67 -13.89 -4.87 -8.76
N LYS A 68 -14.33 -3.80 -9.42
CA LYS A 68 -13.44 -2.91 -10.17
C LYS A 68 -12.38 -2.26 -9.29
N LEU A 69 -12.76 -1.76 -8.11
CA LEU A 69 -11.82 -1.18 -7.15
C LEU A 69 -10.85 -2.24 -6.61
N TYR A 70 -11.35 -3.44 -6.31
CA TYR A 70 -10.53 -4.55 -5.85
C TYR A 70 -9.53 -5.03 -6.90
N GLU A 71 -9.94 -5.14 -8.17
CA GLU A 71 -9.07 -5.55 -9.28
C GLU A 71 -7.91 -4.56 -9.47
N ASN A 72 -8.21 -3.26 -9.48
CA ASN A 72 -7.17 -2.22 -9.55
C ASN A 72 -6.20 -2.30 -8.37
N PHE A 73 -6.74 -2.53 -7.17
CA PHE A 73 -5.93 -2.71 -5.96
C PHE A 73 -5.05 -3.94 -6.03
N ILE A 74 -5.61 -5.11 -6.35
CA ILE A 74 -4.88 -6.37 -6.25
C ILE A 74 -3.77 -6.44 -7.29
N GLN A 75 -4.00 -5.90 -8.48
CA GLN A 75 -2.98 -5.76 -9.51
C GLN A 75 -1.87 -4.81 -9.07
N ALA A 76 -2.20 -3.70 -8.43
CA ALA A 76 -1.22 -2.75 -7.89
C ALA A 76 -0.43 -3.37 -6.72
N TRP A 77 -1.11 -4.09 -5.82
CA TRP A 77 -0.52 -4.73 -4.65
C TRP A 77 0.52 -5.79 -5.03
N TYR A 78 0.20 -6.66 -5.99
CA TYR A 78 1.11 -7.72 -6.46
C TYR A 78 2.23 -7.22 -7.38
N LYS A 79 2.19 -5.96 -7.82
CA LYS A 79 3.29 -5.31 -8.55
C LYS A 79 4.27 -4.59 -7.62
N LEU A 80 3.94 -4.45 -6.34
CA LEU A 80 4.90 -3.94 -5.37
C LEU A 80 6.09 -4.88 -5.27
N ASN A 81 7.30 -4.33 -5.34
CA ASN A 81 8.55 -5.10 -5.35
C ASN A 81 9.42 -4.82 -4.12
N PHE A 82 8.85 -4.28 -3.04
CA PHE A 82 9.57 -4.06 -1.79
C PHE A 82 10.12 -5.37 -1.24
N LYS A 83 11.35 -5.34 -0.72
CA LYS A 83 11.90 -6.44 0.09
C LYS A 83 11.47 -6.31 1.55
N GLU A 84 11.57 -5.09 2.08
CA GLU A 84 11.19 -4.74 3.44
C GLU A 84 10.48 -3.39 3.45
N VAL A 85 9.56 -3.22 4.41
CA VAL A 85 8.90 -1.93 4.69
C VAL A 85 9.05 -1.60 6.17
N ARG A 86 9.08 -0.30 6.50
CA ARG A 86 9.35 0.15 7.87
C ARG A 86 8.17 0.93 8.44
N LEU A 87 7.85 0.66 9.70
CA LEU A 87 6.84 1.39 10.46
C LEU A 87 7.35 1.66 11.88
N GLY A 88 7.85 2.87 12.10
CA GLY A 88 8.49 3.22 13.37
C GLY A 88 9.81 2.45 13.52
N SER A 89 9.97 1.72 14.63
CA SER A 89 11.11 0.83 14.88
C SER A 89 10.95 -0.57 14.29
N GLN A 90 9.81 -0.88 13.66
CA GLN A 90 9.53 -2.20 13.10
C GLN A 90 9.96 -2.28 11.64
N THR A 91 10.72 -3.30 11.31
CA THR A 91 10.98 -3.75 9.93
C THR A 91 10.08 -4.95 9.65
N ILE A 92 9.34 -4.90 8.55
CA ILE A 92 8.39 -5.94 8.15
C ILE A 92 8.81 -6.46 6.78
N THR A 93 9.05 -7.76 6.68
CA THR A 93 9.30 -8.40 5.38
C THR A 93 8.05 -8.32 4.52
N PHE A 94 8.21 -7.84 3.28
CA PHE A 94 7.11 -7.75 2.33
C PHE A 94 7.04 -9.02 1.51
N GLU A 95 6.00 -9.83 1.76
CA GLU A 95 5.78 -11.09 1.07
C GLU A 95 4.30 -11.29 0.77
N HIS A 96 4.01 -11.74 -0.46
CA HIS A 96 2.68 -12.19 -0.84
C HIS A 96 2.46 -13.61 -0.32
N LYS A 97 1.66 -13.73 0.75
CA LYS A 97 1.34 -15.02 1.36
C LYS A 97 0.43 -15.91 0.51
N TYR A 98 -0.34 -15.32 -0.39
CA TYR A 98 -1.34 -16.00 -1.20
C TYR A 98 -1.11 -15.69 -2.68
N SER A 99 -1.80 -16.41 -3.58
CA SER A 99 -1.86 -16.01 -4.98
C SER A 99 -2.83 -14.83 -5.15
N LEU A 100 -2.75 -14.17 -6.31
CA LEU A 100 -3.63 -13.06 -6.66
C LEU A 100 -5.10 -13.48 -6.58
N GLU A 101 -5.43 -14.66 -7.09
CA GLU A 101 -6.79 -15.24 -7.18
C GLU A 101 -7.35 -15.63 -5.80
N ASP A 102 -6.46 -16.05 -4.89
CA ASP A 102 -6.84 -16.54 -3.56
C ASP A 102 -6.82 -15.44 -2.50
N PHE A 103 -6.23 -14.27 -2.80
CA PHE A 103 -6.04 -13.20 -1.83
C PHE A 103 -7.34 -12.81 -1.12
N ALA A 104 -8.41 -12.52 -1.86
CA ALA A 104 -9.67 -12.10 -1.24
C ALA A 104 -10.35 -13.21 -0.41
N LYS A 105 -10.13 -14.47 -0.79
CA LYS A 105 -10.72 -15.64 -0.12
C LYS A 105 -9.98 -16.03 1.16
N ARG A 106 -8.72 -15.62 1.30
CA ARG A 106 -7.84 -16.03 2.41
C ARG A 106 -7.38 -14.89 3.31
N THR A 107 -7.65 -13.65 2.92
CA THR A 107 -7.26 -12.46 3.67
C THR A 107 -8.45 -11.94 4.46
N GLU A 108 -8.28 -11.79 5.76
CA GLU A 108 -9.27 -11.21 6.65
C GLU A 108 -9.48 -9.72 6.32
N VAL A 109 -10.73 -9.26 6.33
CA VAL A 109 -11.03 -7.86 5.99
C VAL A 109 -10.41 -6.87 7.00
N SER A 110 -10.13 -7.31 8.23
CA SER A 110 -9.39 -6.51 9.23
C SER A 110 -8.03 -6.01 8.76
N LYS A 111 -7.37 -6.71 7.82
CA LYS A 111 -6.08 -6.31 7.25
C LYS A 111 -6.16 -5.04 6.38
N LEU A 112 -7.37 -4.69 5.92
CA LEU A 112 -7.64 -3.48 5.13
C LEU A 112 -8.18 -2.30 5.98
N LEU A 113 -8.55 -2.54 7.23
CA LEU A 113 -9.20 -1.54 8.09
C LEU A 113 -8.17 -0.75 8.91
N LEU A 114 -7.57 0.27 8.28
CA LEU A 114 -6.47 1.08 8.82
C LEU A 114 -6.81 1.84 10.12
N ASN A 115 -8.11 2.13 10.36
CA ASN A 115 -8.55 3.04 11.41
C ASN A 115 -8.84 2.35 12.75
N SER A 116 -8.69 1.03 12.82
CA SER A 116 -9.14 0.22 13.96
C SER A 116 -7.98 -0.11 14.91
N SER A 117 -7.59 0.88 15.72
CA SER A 117 -6.46 0.86 16.65
C SER A 117 -6.46 -0.34 17.61
N GLY A 118 -5.38 -1.13 17.61
CA GLY A 118 -5.06 -2.11 18.65
C GLY A 118 -4.74 -3.54 18.20
N ASP A 119 -4.67 -3.82 16.88
CA ASP A 119 -4.28 -5.15 16.39
C ASP A 119 -3.34 -5.00 15.19
N ASN A 120 -2.33 -5.86 15.12
CA ASN A 120 -1.20 -5.76 14.19
C ASN A 120 -1.55 -6.20 12.75
N ASN A 121 -2.83 -6.46 12.48
CA ASN A 121 -3.30 -7.09 11.24
C ASN A 121 -3.12 -6.20 10.00
N SER A 122 -3.25 -4.89 10.14
CA SER A 122 -3.09 -3.93 9.03
C SER A 122 -1.68 -3.35 8.92
N LEU A 123 -0.73 -3.78 9.77
CA LEU A 123 0.63 -3.20 9.83
C LEU A 123 1.35 -3.22 8.49
N LEU A 124 1.25 -4.33 7.74
CA LEU A 124 1.92 -4.44 6.44
C LEU A 124 1.40 -3.40 5.46
N LEU A 125 0.08 -3.22 5.37
CA LEU A 125 -0.53 -2.23 4.48
C LEU A 125 -0.18 -0.80 4.91
N ILE A 126 -0.22 -0.51 6.22
CA ILE A 126 0.19 0.79 6.76
C ILE A 126 1.66 1.07 6.44
N ALA A 127 2.55 0.10 6.67
CA ALA A 127 3.97 0.23 6.40
C ALA A 127 4.24 0.47 4.91
N CYS A 128 3.56 -0.24 4.00
CA CYS A 128 3.67 -0.01 2.56
C CYS A 128 3.25 1.40 2.17
N LEU A 129 2.07 1.85 2.65
CA LEU A 129 1.57 3.19 2.38
C LEU A 129 2.53 4.27 2.89
N LYS A 130 3.10 4.06 4.08
CA LYS A 130 4.10 4.97 4.65
C LYS A 130 5.37 5.00 3.80
N THR A 131 5.95 3.86 3.47
CA THR A 131 7.17 3.76 2.64
C THR A 131 6.97 4.41 1.27
N ILE A 132 5.85 4.15 0.59
CA ILE A 132 5.56 4.79 -0.71
C ILE A 132 5.41 6.31 -0.56
N THR A 133 4.79 6.78 0.52
CA THR A 133 4.64 8.22 0.78
C THR A 133 5.98 8.89 1.08
N GLU A 134 6.87 8.23 1.83
CA GLU A 134 8.24 8.70 2.08
C GLU A 134 9.04 8.78 0.78
N LEU A 135 8.95 7.77 -0.09
CA LEU A 135 9.56 7.80 -1.42
C LEU A 135 9.06 8.98 -2.25
N LYS A 136 7.75 9.25 -2.25
CA LYS A 136 7.18 10.42 -2.93
C LYS A 136 7.72 11.72 -2.34
N ASN A 137 7.81 11.83 -1.01
CA ASN A 137 8.31 13.01 -0.33
C ASN A 137 9.80 13.24 -0.59
N ASP A 138 10.60 12.18 -0.70
CA ASP A 138 12.01 12.26 -1.08
C ASP A 138 12.17 12.88 -2.48
N ILE A 139 11.34 12.46 -3.45
CA ILE A 139 11.33 13.06 -4.80
C ILE A 139 10.96 14.54 -4.74
N VAL A 140 9.88 14.88 -4.03
CA VAL A 140 9.42 16.27 -3.91
C VAL A 140 10.49 17.14 -3.24
N ARG A 141 11.11 16.66 -2.17
CA ARG A 141 12.19 17.36 -1.46
C ARG A 141 13.39 17.61 -2.36
N TYR A 142 13.84 16.59 -3.09
CA TYR A 142 14.95 16.72 -4.04
C TYR A 142 14.69 17.80 -5.10
N PHE A 143 13.49 17.81 -5.72
CA PHE A 143 13.16 18.84 -6.69
C PHE A 143 12.99 20.22 -6.05
N HIS A 144 12.43 20.33 -4.84
CA HIS A 144 12.40 21.62 -4.14
C HIS A 144 13.80 22.15 -3.82
N GLU A 145 14.72 21.31 -3.38
CA GLU A 145 16.10 21.72 -3.11
C GLU A 145 16.77 22.23 -4.38
N ILE A 146 16.67 21.50 -5.51
CA ILE A 146 17.23 21.96 -6.79
C ILE A 146 16.60 23.27 -7.26
N MET A 147 15.28 23.40 -7.16
CA MET A 147 14.57 24.59 -7.65
C MET A 147 14.80 25.83 -6.78
N ASN A 148 15.11 25.65 -5.49
CA ASN A 148 15.47 26.73 -4.57
C ASN A 148 16.97 27.11 -4.63
N PHE A 149 17.78 26.38 -5.40
CA PHE A 149 19.19 26.71 -5.69
C PHE A 149 19.37 27.58 -6.95
N ASN A 150 18.28 28.10 -7.52
CA ASN A 150 18.25 29.15 -8.55
C ASN A 150 17.70 30.46 -7.97
#